data_AF-A0A9W8EAZ5-F1
#
_entry.id   AF-A0A9W8EAZ5-F1
#
_cell.length_a   1.000
_cell.length_b   1.000
_cell.length_c   1.000
_cell.angle_alpha   90.00
_cell.angle_beta   90.00
_cell.angle_gamma   90.00
#
_symmetry.space_group_name_H-M   'P 1'
#
loop_
_entity.id
_entity.type
_entity.pdbx_description
1 polymer ?
#
loop_
_entity_poly.entity_id
_entity_poly.type
_entity_poly.pdbx_seq_one_letter_code
_entity_poly.pdbx_strand_id
1 'polypeptide(L)'
;MPHLLQSHAPHTPSDSQVQSEYWAQVFPLYYRVLLLACFALWCWCLNVHGLRIAGIDGRYLIQKHSQFHALPTRQTRRLSSGTDSTDYTPRMPSRTQGALASESRLYHLAFILTFAVFLSWWCYGLVPTNDPKTKRWAVLLTVVFLMGLVVGPYRALAYPERMRFLCALGRILNPSLQQAVLFGDVVLADILTSFARVFADLFLALCDLSNLATMAWSEPGAKFHTSPPINFAYQQCGYRIIGPLVIAMPYAFRFRQCLSEALASSGMARRRHIANAIKYFTSFPVIGLSAYQQYLAWETRDFDGD
;
A
#
# COMPACT_ATOMS: atom_id res chain seq x y z
N MET A 1 -57.40 -25.30 -13.58
CA MET A 1 -55.99 -25.15 -13.18
C MET A 1 -55.75 -23.67 -12.92
N PRO A 2 -55.74 -23.20 -11.66
CA PRO A 2 -55.46 -21.79 -11.38
C PRO A 2 -53.95 -21.58 -11.28
N HIS A 3 -53.46 -20.59 -12.02
CA HIS A 3 -52.11 -20.04 -11.92
C HIS A 3 -51.90 -19.46 -10.52
N LEU A 4 -50.91 -19.98 -9.79
CA LEU A 4 -50.39 -19.38 -8.56
C LEU A 4 -49.63 -18.10 -8.92
N LEU A 5 -50.26 -16.95 -8.67
CA LEU A 5 -49.59 -15.66 -8.56
C LEU A 5 -48.71 -15.71 -7.31
N GLN A 6 -47.41 -15.94 -7.50
CA GLN A 6 -46.41 -15.77 -6.45
C GLN A 6 -46.27 -14.27 -6.19
N SER A 7 -46.94 -13.78 -5.15
CA SER A 7 -46.75 -12.42 -4.66
C SER A 7 -45.31 -12.31 -4.13
N HIS A 8 -44.42 -11.66 -4.87
CA HIS A 8 -43.15 -11.20 -4.32
C HIS A 8 -43.45 -10.22 -3.18
N ALA A 9 -43.29 -10.68 -1.95
CA ALA A 9 -43.26 -9.80 -0.79
C ALA A 9 -42.02 -8.91 -0.90
N PRO A 10 -42.10 -7.61 -0.56
CA PRO A 10 -40.92 -6.76 -0.51
C PRO A 10 -39.94 -7.32 0.52
N HIS A 11 -38.76 -7.75 0.06
CA HIS A 11 -37.67 -8.19 0.92
C HIS A 11 -37.28 -7.05 1.85
N THR A 12 -37.56 -7.19 3.15
CA THR A 12 -37.05 -6.28 4.17
C THR A 12 -35.55 -6.56 4.33
N PRO A 13 -34.66 -5.56 4.14
CA PRO A 13 -33.23 -5.77 4.29
C PRO A 13 -32.91 -6.21 5.72
N SER A 14 -32.06 -7.21 5.85
CA SER A 14 -31.61 -7.72 7.16
C SER A 14 -30.80 -6.65 7.91
N ASP A 15 -30.82 -6.67 9.25
CA ASP A 15 -30.10 -5.69 10.10
C ASP A 15 -28.61 -5.56 9.74
N SER A 16 -27.99 -6.65 9.28
CA SER A 16 -26.59 -6.69 8.84
C SER A 16 -26.36 -5.93 7.52
N GLN A 17 -27.32 -5.98 6.59
CA GLN A 17 -27.28 -5.20 5.34
C GLN A 17 -27.43 -3.70 5.62
N VAL A 18 -28.39 -3.33 6.48
CA VAL A 18 -28.62 -1.93 6.88
C VAL A 18 -27.39 -1.33 7.55
N GLN A 19 -26.75 -2.08 8.45
CA GLN A 19 -25.53 -1.64 9.11
C GLN A 19 -24.36 -1.49 8.13
N SER A 20 -24.20 -2.42 7.18
CA SER A 20 -23.18 -2.34 6.13
C SER A 20 -23.36 -1.11 5.23
N GLU A 21 -24.61 -0.79 4.86
CA GLU A 21 -24.94 0.40 4.08
C GLU A 21 -24.64 1.69 4.85
N TYR A 22 -24.96 1.75 6.14
CA TYR A 22 -24.62 2.89 6.99
C TYR A 22 -23.11 3.13 7.05
N TRP A 23 -22.30 2.08 7.28
CA TRP A 23 -20.83 2.20 7.28
C TRP A 23 -20.26 2.60 5.92
N ALA A 24 -20.89 2.17 4.82
CA ALA A 24 -20.52 2.60 3.48
C ALA A 24 -20.82 4.07 3.22
N GLN A 25 -21.89 4.61 3.81
CA GLN A 25 -22.28 6.02 3.69
C GLN A 25 -21.40 6.93 4.55
N VAL A 26 -21.18 6.60 5.82
CA VAL A 26 -20.36 7.40 6.75
C VAL A 26 -18.89 7.39 6.33
N PHE A 27 -18.42 6.24 5.85
CA PHE A 27 -17.01 6.05 5.54
C PHE A 27 -16.85 5.40 4.16
N PRO A 28 -16.86 6.21 3.08
CA PRO A 28 -16.74 5.72 1.71
C PRO A 28 -15.42 4.99 1.48
N LEU A 29 -15.43 4.05 0.53
CA LEU A 29 -14.26 3.26 0.14
C LEU A 29 -13.02 4.12 -0.10
N TYR A 30 -13.18 5.26 -0.78
CA TYR A 30 -12.09 6.19 -1.08
C TYR A 30 -11.35 6.65 0.17
N TYR A 31 -12.09 7.11 1.18
CA TYR A 31 -11.51 7.66 2.39
C TYR A 31 -10.98 6.58 3.32
N ARG A 32 -11.52 5.35 3.30
CA ARG A 32 -10.92 4.19 3.97
C ARG A 32 -9.48 3.98 3.53
N VAL A 33 -9.26 3.92 2.22
CA VAL A 33 -7.93 3.67 1.64
C VAL A 33 -6.99 4.83 1.97
N LEU A 34 -7.44 6.08 1.82
CA LEU A 34 -6.63 7.26 2.13
C LEU A 34 -6.25 7.34 3.61
N LEU A 35 -7.18 7.02 4.53
CA LEU A 35 -6.92 7.04 5.96
C LEU A 35 -6.04 5.88 6.41
N LEU A 36 -6.16 4.70 5.78
CA LEU A 36 -5.22 3.59 5.98
C LEU A 36 -3.81 3.96 5.51
N ALA A 37 -3.67 4.70 4.41
CA ALA A 37 -2.36 5.22 3.98
C ALA A 37 -1.78 6.23 4.98
N CYS A 38 -2.62 7.12 5.55
CA CYS A 38 -2.20 8.03 6.61
C CYS A 38 -1.77 7.25 7.86
N PHE A 39 -2.55 6.26 8.28
CA PHE A 39 -2.23 5.38 9.40
C PHE A 39 -0.89 4.66 9.20
N ALA A 40 -0.62 4.15 7.99
CA ALA A 40 0.66 3.55 7.64
C ALA A 40 1.83 4.51 7.91
N LEU A 41 1.67 5.77 7.50
CA LEU A 41 2.70 6.80 7.68
C LEU A 41 2.90 7.16 9.16
N TRP A 42 1.83 7.23 9.96
CA TRP A 42 1.93 7.41 11.41
C TRP A 42 2.63 6.24 12.10
N CYS A 43 2.27 5.00 11.76
CA CYS A 43 2.95 3.80 12.25
C CYS A 43 4.43 3.80 11.87
N TRP A 44 4.77 4.25 10.66
CA TRP A 44 6.16 4.42 10.25
C TRP A 44 6.90 5.46 11.11
N CYS A 45 6.29 6.63 11.36
CA CYS A 45 6.87 7.66 12.21
C CYS A 45 7.11 7.14 13.64
N LEU A 46 6.12 6.45 14.21
CA LEU A 46 6.22 5.83 15.54
C LEU A 46 7.29 4.75 15.60
N ASN A 47 7.44 3.94 14.55
CA ASN A 47 8.49 2.92 14.48
C ASN A 47 9.88 3.57 14.46
N VAL A 48 10.09 4.60 13.65
CA VAL A 48 11.35 5.36 13.62
C VAL A 48 11.65 6.03 14.97
N HIS A 49 10.63 6.62 15.61
CA HIS A 49 10.74 7.21 16.94
C HIS A 49 11.11 6.16 18.01
N GLY A 50 10.46 4.99 17.98
CA GLY A 50 10.75 3.88 18.89
C GLY A 50 12.17 3.36 18.75
N LEU A 51 12.66 3.18 17.51
CA LEU A 51 14.06 2.80 17.26
C LEU A 51 15.04 3.82 17.83
N ARG A 52 14.73 5.12 17.72
CA ARG A 52 15.54 6.18 18.31
C ARG A 52 15.56 6.10 19.84
N ILE A 53 14.40 5.90 20.48
CA ILE A 53 14.33 5.73 21.94
C ILE A 53 15.14 4.51 22.39
N ALA A 54 15.10 3.42 21.63
CA ALA A 54 15.88 2.22 21.90
C ALA A 54 17.39 2.36 21.62
N GLY A 55 17.85 3.53 21.17
CA GLY A 55 19.26 3.77 20.80
C GLY A 55 19.71 3.05 19.53
N ILE A 56 18.78 2.48 18.75
CA ILE A 56 19.07 1.76 17.51
C ILE A 56 19.10 2.77 16.36
N ASP A 57 20.29 3.03 15.81
CA ASP A 57 20.43 3.87 14.63
C ASP A 57 19.94 3.12 13.37
N GLY A 58 18.66 3.27 13.05
CA GLY A 58 18.06 2.68 11.85
C GLY A 58 18.77 3.08 10.55
N ARG A 59 19.38 4.27 10.48
CA ARG A 59 20.14 4.71 9.31
C ARG A 59 21.47 3.96 9.18
N TYR A 60 22.12 3.69 10.31
CA TYR A 60 23.33 2.85 10.35
C TYR A 60 23.03 1.43 9.89
N LEU A 61 21.92 0.83 10.33
CA LEU A 61 21.53 -0.53 9.92
C LEU A 61 21.24 -0.61 8.42
N ILE A 62 20.51 0.37 7.87
CA ILE A 62 20.23 0.46 6.43
C ILE A 62 21.53 0.62 5.63
N GLN A 63 22.45 1.50 6.08
CA GLN A 63 23.69 1.79 5.35
C GLN A 63 24.73 0.67 5.46
N LYS A 64 24.88 0.05 6.63
CA LYS A 64 25.80 -1.07 6.87
C LYS A 64 25.39 -2.32 6.09
N HIS A 65 24.09 -2.63 6.03
CA HIS A 65 23.61 -3.75 5.22
C HIS A 65 23.86 -3.50 3.72
N SER A 66 23.70 -2.25 3.26
CA SER A 66 24.01 -1.86 1.87
C SER A 66 25.50 -2.07 1.52
N GLN A 67 26.41 -1.77 2.46
CA GLN A 67 27.85 -1.97 2.28
C GLN A 67 28.27 -3.44 2.28
N PHE A 68 27.62 -4.28 3.09
CA PHE A 68 27.91 -5.72 3.14
C PHE A 68 27.61 -6.43 1.81
N HIS A 69 26.59 -5.96 1.07
CA HIS A 69 26.24 -6.49 -0.25
C HIS A 69 26.95 -5.81 -1.43
N ALA A 70 27.55 -4.64 -1.22
CA ALA A 70 28.33 -3.93 -2.25
C ALA A 70 29.78 -4.40 -2.37
N LEU A 71 30.23 -5.32 -1.53
CA LEU A 71 31.54 -5.95 -1.65
C LEU A 71 31.43 -7.14 -2.62
N PRO A 72 32.01 -7.08 -3.84
CA PRO A 72 32.32 -8.30 -4.54
C PRO A 72 33.36 -9.04 -3.69
N THR A 73 33.16 -10.33 -3.52
CA THR A 73 34.03 -11.27 -2.81
C THR A 73 35.41 -11.33 -3.49
N ARG A 74 36.25 -10.30 -3.32
CA ARG A 74 37.65 -10.31 -3.73
C ARG A 74 38.47 -9.26 -3.01
N GLN A 75 38.65 -9.41 -1.69
CA GLN A 75 39.78 -8.76 -1.01
C GLN A 75 40.20 -9.47 0.28
N THR A 76 40.71 -10.69 0.13
CA THR A 76 41.78 -11.19 1.01
C THR A 76 43.11 -10.65 0.50
N ARG A 77 43.53 -9.45 0.94
CA ARG A 77 44.96 -9.13 1.10
C ARG A 77 45.23 -7.81 1.82
N ARG A 78 46.17 -7.92 2.76
CA ARG A 78 46.97 -6.89 3.45
C ARG A 78 46.33 -6.27 4.68
N LEU A 79 46.43 -7.05 5.75
CA LEU A 79 46.86 -6.53 7.04
C LEU A 79 48.20 -5.81 6.82
N SER A 80 48.22 -4.49 6.94
CA SER A 80 49.46 -3.73 7.10
C SER A 80 49.26 -2.81 8.29
N SER A 81 50.12 -3.04 9.27
CA SER A 81 50.42 -2.23 10.43
C SER A 81 50.57 -0.75 10.09
N GLY A 82 49.89 0.09 10.85
CA GLY A 82 50.10 1.54 10.88
C GLY A 82 49.66 2.04 12.25
N THR A 83 50.61 2.04 13.18
CA THR A 83 50.55 2.81 14.43
C THR A 83 50.43 4.28 14.08
N ASP A 84 49.32 4.91 14.45
CA ASP A 84 49.31 6.34 14.76
C ASP A 84 48.17 6.63 15.75
N SER A 85 48.58 6.78 16.99
CA SER A 85 47.82 7.34 18.09
C SER A 85 47.63 8.84 17.84
N THR A 86 46.45 9.22 17.35
CA THR A 86 45.92 10.57 17.53
C THR A 86 44.60 10.49 18.29
N ASP A 87 44.62 11.18 19.42
CA ASP A 87 43.53 11.41 20.34
C ASP A 87 42.37 12.11 19.61
N TYR A 88 41.35 11.35 19.23
CA TYR A 88 40.10 11.87 18.68
C TYR A 88 38.97 11.53 19.64
N THR A 89 38.65 12.46 20.53
CA THR A 89 37.37 12.43 21.25
C THR A 89 36.23 12.54 20.22
N PRO A 90 35.33 11.55 20.08
CA PRO A 90 34.25 11.64 19.11
C PRO A 90 33.18 12.60 19.62
N ARG A 91 33.19 13.82 19.09
CA ARG A 91 32.05 14.75 19.23
C ARG A 91 30.86 14.14 18.46
N MET A 92 29.94 13.50 19.18
CA MET A 92 28.69 12.89 18.69
C MET A 92 27.43 13.81 18.56
N PRO A 93 27.45 15.16 18.59
CA PRO A 93 26.19 15.92 18.59
C PRO A 93 25.53 16.05 17.20
N SER A 94 26.27 15.91 16.09
CA SER A 94 25.75 16.16 14.73
C SER A 94 24.83 15.05 14.20
N ARG A 95 25.05 13.79 14.61
CA ARG A 95 24.30 12.63 14.11
C ARG A 95 22.89 12.54 14.72
N THR A 96 22.77 12.83 16.01
CA THR A 96 21.49 12.84 16.73
C THR A 96 20.60 14.01 16.27
N GLN A 97 21.19 15.18 16.01
CA GLN A 97 20.47 16.34 15.48
C GLN A 97 19.88 16.07 14.09
N GLY A 98 20.63 15.41 13.19
CA GLY A 98 20.15 15.05 11.86
C GLY A 98 19.02 14.01 11.86
N ALA A 99 19.03 13.08 12.83
CA ALA A 99 17.96 12.09 13.01
C ALA A 99 16.68 12.75 13.54
N LEU A 100 16.79 13.60 14.57
CA LEU A 100 15.66 14.31 15.16
C LEU A 100 14.98 15.26 14.15
N ALA A 101 15.78 15.98 13.35
CA ALA A 101 15.25 16.84 12.30
C ALA A 101 14.52 16.04 11.20
N SER A 102 14.95 14.81 10.91
CA SER A 102 14.26 13.94 9.94
C SER A 102 12.96 13.39 10.49
N GLU A 103 12.96 12.97 11.74
CA GLU A 103 11.76 12.52 12.44
C GLU A 103 10.69 13.63 12.46
N SER A 104 11.08 14.85 12.84
CA SER A 104 10.18 16.02 12.81
C SER A 104 9.60 16.28 11.42
N ARG A 105 10.40 16.16 10.35
CA ARG A 105 9.92 16.29 8.97
C ARG A 105 8.90 15.22 8.58
N LEU A 106 9.11 13.98 9.02
CA LEU A 106 8.17 12.88 8.77
C LEU A 106 6.84 13.08 9.48
N TYR A 107 6.86 13.48 10.76
CA TYR A 107 5.64 13.83 11.49
C TYR A 107 4.91 15.02 10.86
N HIS A 108 5.63 16.04 10.41
CA HIS A 108 5.03 17.18 9.73
C HIS A 108 4.35 16.77 8.41
N LEU A 109 5.00 15.91 7.61
CA LEU A 109 4.39 15.33 6.41
C LEU A 109 3.14 14.50 6.75
N ALA A 110 3.23 13.64 7.77
CA ALA A 110 2.11 12.82 8.23
C ALA A 110 0.91 13.67 8.65
N PHE A 111 1.16 14.74 9.40
CA PHE A 111 0.14 15.68 9.82
C PHE A 111 -0.52 16.38 8.63
N ILE A 112 0.26 16.93 7.68
CA ILE A 112 -0.26 17.63 6.51
C ILE A 112 -1.14 16.71 5.65
N LEU A 113 -0.68 15.49 5.36
CA LEU A 113 -1.43 14.53 4.56
C LEU A 113 -2.71 14.09 5.28
N THR A 114 -2.63 13.82 6.58
CA THR A 114 -3.79 13.42 7.40
C THR A 114 -4.82 14.55 7.45
N PHE A 115 -4.38 15.78 7.71
CA PHE A 115 -5.25 16.95 7.73
C PHE A 115 -5.94 17.18 6.37
N ALA A 116 -5.20 17.08 5.26
CA ALA A 116 -5.77 17.21 3.92
C ALA A 116 -6.83 16.14 3.63
N VAL A 117 -6.59 14.88 4.05
CA VAL A 117 -7.57 13.78 3.90
C VAL A 117 -8.81 14.03 4.75
N PHE A 118 -8.66 14.41 6.02
CA PHE A 118 -9.80 14.71 6.90
C PHE A 118 -10.61 15.92 6.42
N LEU A 119 -9.95 16.99 5.98
CA LEU A 119 -10.62 18.15 5.41
C LEU A 119 -11.41 17.78 4.14
N SER A 120 -10.81 16.96 3.26
CA SER A 120 -11.48 16.45 2.07
C SER A 120 -12.69 15.58 2.41
N TRP A 121 -12.55 14.66 3.38
CA TRP A 121 -13.65 13.82 3.86
C TRP A 121 -14.79 14.64 4.46
N TRP A 122 -14.46 15.68 5.23
CA TRP A 122 -15.44 16.62 5.76
C TRP A 122 -16.20 17.33 4.63
N CYS A 123 -15.49 17.91 3.66
CA CYS A 123 -16.09 18.54 2.49
C CYS A 123 -16.96 17.57 1.67
N TYR A 124 -16.54 16.31 1.53
CA TYR A 124 -17.33 15.27 0.87
C TYR A 124 -18.68 15.03 1.56
N GLY A 125 -18.71 15.07 2.89
CA GLY A 125 -19.94 14.95 3.69
C GLY A 125 -20.91 16.10 3.49
N LEU A 126 -20.43 17.29 3.10
CA LEU A 126 -21.26 18.46 2.79
C LEU A 126 -21.90 18.38 1.40
N VAL A 127 -21.38 17.55 0.49
CA VAL A 127 -21.94 17.39 -0.85
C VAL A 127 -23.23 16.56 -0.77
N PRO A 128 -24.36 17.04 -1.35
CA PRO A 128 -25.61 16.29 -1.37
C PRO A 128 -25.45 14.87 -1.93
N THR A 129 -26.17 13.90 -1.37
CA THR A 129 -26.14 12.49 -1.82
C THR A 129 -26.53 12.31 -3.28
N ASN A 130 -27.36 13.22 -3.79
CA ASN A 130 -27.91 13.16 -5.15
C ASN A 130 -26.93 13.71 -6.22
N ASP A 131 -25.75 14.20 -5.81
CA ASP A 131 -24.70 14.66 -6.72
C ASP A 131 -23.43 13.79 -6.60
N PRO A 132 -23.45 12.55 -7.15
CA PRO A 132 -22.30 11.65 -7.12
C PRO A 132 -21.12 12.17 -7.97
N LYS A 133 -21.38 13.03 -8.96
CA LYS A 133 -20.35 13.60 -9.84
C LYS A 133 -19.43 14.51 -9.03
N THR A 134 -19.99 15.47 -8.30
CA THR A 134 -19.20 16.40 -7.46
C THR A 134 -18.44 15.65 -6.37
N LYS A 135 -19.04 14.64 -5.75
CA LYS A 135 -18.38 13.75 -4.79
C LYS A 135 -17.14 13.06 -5.37
N ARG A 136 -17.25 12.46 -6.56
CA ARG A 136 -16.13 11.81 -7.25
C ARG A 136 -15.03 12.80 -7.63
N TRP A 137 -15.37 14.00 -8.11
CA TRP A 137 -14.37 15.05 -8.40
C TRP A 137 -13.61 15.49 -7.15
N ALA A 138 -14.30 15.71 -6.03
CA ALA A 138 -13.66 16.08 -4.77
C ALA A 138 -12.62 15.03 -4.32
N VAL A 139 -12.99 13.75 -4.42
CA VAL A 139 -12.08 12.63 -4.11
C VAL A 139 -10.91 12.59 -5.10
N LEU A 140 -11.17 12.67 -6.41
CA LEU A 140 -10.13 12.62 -7.44
C LEU A 140 -9.09 13.74 -7.24
N LEU A 141 -9.55 14.98 -7.03
CA LEU A 141 -8.68 16.12 -6.74
C LEU A 141 -7.83 15.89 -5.50
N THR A 142 -8.41 15.26 -4.47
CA THR A 142 -7.69 14.90 -3.24
C THR A 142 -6.62 13.86 -3.53
N VAL A 143 -6.94 12.78 -4.24
CA VAL A 143 -5.97 11.74 -4.63
C VAL A 143 -4.83 12.33 -5.46
N VAL A 144 -5.14 13.15 -6.47
CA VAL A 144 -4.15 13.83 -7.31
C VAL A 144 -3.27 14.76 -6.50
N PHE A 145 -3.86 15.57 -5.60
CA PHE A 145 -3.12 16.45 -4.71
C PHE A 145 -2.15 15.67 -3.81
N LEU A 146 -2.62 14.62 -3.15
CA LEU A 146 -1.78 13.78 -2.28
C LEU A 146 -0.67 13.07 -3.06
N MET A 147 -0.97 12.54 -4.25
CA MET A 147 0.04 11.95 -5.13
C MET A 147 1.07 12.99 -5.59
N GLY A 148 0.65 14.22 -5.89
CA GLY A 148 1.53 15.34 -6.19
C GLY A 148 2.44 15.70 -5.01
N LEU A 149 1.94 15.65 -3.78
CA LEU A 149 2.74 15.86 -2.57
C LEU A 149 3.76 14.73 -2.33
N VAL A 150 3.42 13.48 -2.66
CA VAL A 150 4.33 12.34 -2.44
C VAL A 150 5.38 12.23 -3.56
N VAL A 151 4.95 12.30 -4.82
CA VAL A 151 5.79 12.05 -6.01
C VAL A 151 6.45 13.32 -6.53
N GLY A 152 5.85 14.48 -6.29
CA GLY A 152 6.27 15.75 -6.89
C GLY A 152 7.72 16.15 -6.51
N PRO A 153 8.51 16.68 -7.46
CA PRO A 153 9.93 16.98 -7.27
C PRO A 153 10.19 18.25 -6.43
N TYR A 154 9.17 18.80 -5.78
CA TYR A 154 9.28 20.02 -4.98
C TYR A 154 10.23 19.82 -3.79
N ARG A 155 11.17 20.74 -3.58
CA ARG A 155 12.13 20.70 -2.45
C ARG A 155 11.52 21.13 -1.11
N ALA A 156 10.29 20.70 -0.84
CA ALA A 156 9.55 20.94 0.39
C ALA A 156 9.11 19.61 1.02
N LEU A 157 8.48 19.64 2.19
CA LEU A 157 7.75 18.50 2.78
C LEU A 157 8.55 17.19 2.82
N ALA A 158 9.63 17.14 3.61
CA ALA A 158 10.45 15.93 3.76
C ALA A 158 10.98 15.37 2.42
N TYR A 159 11.38 16.24 1.48
CA TYR A 159 11.91 15.87 0.16
C TYR A 159 12.96 14.73 0.18
N PRO A 160 14.03 14.76 1.01
CA PRO A 160 15.02 13.69 0.97
C PRO A 160 14.45 12.35 1.45
N GLU A 161 13.47 12.37 2.36
CA GLU A 161 12.77 11.18 2.80
C GLU A 161 11.84 10.63 1.70
N ARG A 162 11.05 11.50 1.05
CA ARG A 162 10.18 11.13 -0.09
C ARG A 162 10.97 10.50 -1.22
N MET A 163 12.09 11.11 -1.62
CA MET A 163 12.90 10.57 -2.71
C MET A 163 13.52 9.21 -2.37
N ARG A 164 13.98 9.01 -1.13
CA ARG A 164 14.47 7.69 -0.67
C ARG A 164 13.37 6.63 -0.72
N PHE A 165 12.15 6.98 -0.31
CA PHE A 165 10.99 6.11 -0.40
C PHE A 165 10.70 5.73 -1.86
N LEU A 166 10.61 6.71 -2.77
CA LEU A 166 10.34 6.46 -4.20
C LEU A 166 11.44 5.61 -4.85
N CYS A 167 12.72 5.87 -4.54
CA CYS A 167 13.82 5.05 -5.03
C CYS A 167 13.75 3.61 -4.49
N ALA A 168 13.41 3.42 -3.21
CA ALA A 168 13.22 2.08 -2.63
C ALA A 168 12.03 1.35 -3.28
N LEU A 169 10.92 2.05 -3.48
CA LEU A 169 9.75 1.51 -4.16
C LEU A 169 10.10 1.10 -5.61
N GLY A 170 10.80 1.95 -6.37
CA GLY A 170 11.26 1.62 -7.71
C GLY A 170 12.17 0.37 -7.76
N ARG A 171 13.07 0.23 -6.79
CA ARG A 171 13.92 -0.97 -6.64
C ARG A 171 13.13 -2.25 -6.31
N ILE A 172 12.03 -2.14 -5.58
CA ILE A 172 11.15 -3.27 -5.24
C ILE A 172 10.34 -3.69 -6.47
N LEU A 173 9.75 -2.71 -7.16
CA LEU A 173 8.92 -2.92 -8.35
C LEU A 173 9.72 -3.46 -9.55
N ASN A 174 11.03 -3.21 -9.61
CA ASN A 174 11.90 -3.79 -10.63
C ASN A 174 11.98 -5.33 -10.49
N PRO A 175 11.61 -6.12 -11.52
CA PRO A 175 11.54 -7.59 -11.42
C PRO A 175 12.90 -8.32 -11.46
N SER A 176 14.04 -7.61 -11.46
CA SER A 176 15.36 -8.23 -11.57
C SER A 176 15.72 -9.17 -10.40
N LEU A 177 16.26 -10.36 -10.69
CA LEU A 177 16.80 -11.29 -9.68
C LEU A 177 18.28 -11.05 -9.34
N GLN A 178 18.95 -10.17 -10.09
CA GLN A 178 20.38 -9.89 -9.94
C GLN A 178 20.64 -8.67 -9.05
N GLN A 179 19.59 -7.93 -8.70
CA GLN A 179 19.69 -6.71 -7.91
C GLN A 179 19.94 -7.05 -6.44
N ALA A 180 20.92 -6.36 -5.82
CA ALA A 180 21.11 -6.44 -4.37
C ALA A 180 19.84 -5.98 -3.62
N VAL A 181 19.47 -6.74 -2.59
CA VAL A 181 18.31 -6.44 -1.74
C VAL A 181 18.81 -5.67 -0.51
N LEU A 182 18.37 -4.41 -0.36
CA LEU A 182 18.72 -3.61 0.81
C LEU A 182 17.77 -3.91 1.96
N PHE A 183 18.23 -3.73 3.21
CA PHE A 183 17.39 -3.91 4.40
C PHE A 183 16.15 -3.00 4.37
N GLY A 184 16.31 -1.76 3.90
CA GLY A 184 15.18 -0.86 3.71
C GLY A 184 14.15 -1.38 2.70
N ASP A 185 14.60 -2.10 1.65
CA ASP A 185 13.72 -2.69 0.64
C ASP A 185 12.96 -3.90 1.20
N VAL A 186 13.57 -4.65 2.13
CA VAL A 186 12.92 -5.73 2.89
C VAL A 186 11.81 -5.17 3.77
N VAL A 187 12.12 -4.16 4.59
CA VAL A 187 11.14 -3.56 5.51
C VAL A 187 9.98 -2.94 4.73
N LEU A 188 10.27 -2.22 3.65
CA LEU A 188 9.22 -1.65 2.80
C LEU A 188 8.37 -2.76 2.15
N ALA A 189 8.96 -3.86 1.66
CA ALA A 189 8.20 -4.98 1.12
C ALA A 189 7.30 -5.65 2.18
N ASP A 190 7.76 -5.80 3.42
CA ASP A 190 6.93 -6.34 4.51
C ASP A 190 5.79 -5.38 4.92
N ILE A 191 5.99 -4.07 4.78
CA ILE A 191 4.89 -3.10 4.87
C ILE A 191 3.92 -3.33 3.71
N LEU A 192 4.40 -3.40 2.46
CA LEU A 192 3.52 -3.62 1.30
C LEU A 192 2.67 -4.91 1.43
N THR A 193 3.23 -6.00 1.96
CA THR A 193 2.46 -7.25 2.18
C THR A 193 1.36 -7.06 3.22
N SER A 194 1.62 -6.29 4.28
CA SER A 194 0.61 -5.92 5.30
C SER A 194 -0.54 -5.09 4.72
N PHE A 195 -0.29 -4.37 3.61
CA PHE A 195 -1.27 -3.53 2.92
C PHE A 195 -1.88 -4.20 1.66
N ALA A 196 -1.67 -5.51 1.45
CA ALA A 196 -2.11 -6.19 0.22
C ALA A 196 -3.61 -6.04 -0.10
N ARG A 197 -4.49 -6.09 0.92
CA ARG A 197 -5.93 -5.83 0.71
C ARG A 197 -6.24 -4.35 0.45
N VAL A 198 -5.52 -3.45 1.10
CA VAL A 198 -5.65 -2.00 0.88
C VAL A 198 -5.34 -1.63 -0.56
N PHE A 199 -4.37 -2.30 -1.20
CA PHE A 199 -4.10 -2.11 -2.63
C PHE A 199 -5.24 -2.59 -3.54
N ALA A 200 -5.94 -3.66 -3.18
CA ALA A 200 -7.10 -4.14 -3.93
C ALA A 200 -8.26 -3.14 -3.85
N ASP A 201 -8.51 -2.61 -2.66
CA ASP A 201 -9.50 -1.55 -2.43
C ASP A 201 -9.12 -0.24 -3.13
N LEU A 202 -7.83 0.10 -3.15
CA LEU A 202 -7.30 1.23 -3.91
C LEU A 202 -7.54 1.04 -5.40
N PHE A 203 -7.31 -0.17 -5.94
CA PHE A 203 -7.57 -0.45 -7.35
C PHE A 203 -9.06 -0.26 -7.69
N LEU A 204 -9.98 -0.76 -6.85
CA LEU A 204 -11.41 -0.54 -7.02
C LEU A 204 -11.78 0.94 -6.99
N ALA A 205 -11.25 1.68 -6.01
CA ALA A 205 -11.45 3.11 -5.88
C ALA A 205 -10.96 3.87 -7.12
N LEU A 206 -9.76 3.56 -7.62
CA LEU A 206 -9.20 4.19 -8.82
C LEU A 206 -9.98 3.82 -10.08
N CYS A 207 -10.48 2.59 -10.19
CA CYS A 207 -11.30 2.19 -11.31
C CYS A 207 -12.64 2.96 -11.34
N ASP A 208 -13.35 3.09 -10.20
CA ASP A 208 -14.57 3.91 -10.14
C ASP A 208 -14.29 5.37 -10.49
N LEU A 209 -13.19 5.94 -9.98
CA LEU A 209 -12.80 7.31 -10.31
C LEU A 209 -12.41 7.45 -11.80
N SER A 210 -11.85 6.43 -12.43
CA SER A 210 -11.52 6.46 -13.87
C SER A 210 -12.77 6.53 -14.75
N ASN A 211 -13.89 5.97 -14.28
CA ASN A 211 -15.18 6.10 -14.94
C ASN A 211 -15.74 7.54 -14.86
N LEU A 212 -15.21 8.40 -13.98
CA LEU A 212 -15.54 9.83 -14.02
C LEU A 212 -15.02 10.49 -15.31
N ALA A 213 -13.85 10.04 -15.80
CA ALA A 213 -13.30 10.53 -17.05
C ALA A 213 -14.16 10.12 -18.23
N THR A 214 -14.73 8.90 -18.23
CA THR A 214 -15.66 8.45 -19.28
C THR A 214 -17.02 9.16 -19.21
N MET A 215 -17.48 9.55 -18.01
CA MET A 215 -18.68 10.38 -17.82
C MET A 215 -18.54 11.81 -18.36
N ALA A 216 -17.31 12.35 -18.42
CA ALA A 216 -17.07 13.68 -18.99
C ALA A 216 -17.32 13.72 -20.52
N TRP A 217 -17.35 12.56 -21.18
CA TRP A 217 -17.58 12.39 -22.62
C TRP A 217 -18.93 11.75 -22.95
N SER A 218 -19.78 11.50 -21.95
CA SER A 218 -21.09 10.87 -22.15
C SER A 218 -22.18 11.93 -22.36
N GLU A 219 -23.07 11.67 -23.33
CA GLU A 219 -24.22 12.50 -23.66
C GLU A 219 -25.05 12.89 -22.42
N PRO A 220 -25.49 14.16 -22.30
CA PRO A 220 -26.35 14.60 -21.21
C PRO A 220 -27.69 13.85 -21.27
N GLY A 221 -27.91 12.94 -20.31
CA GLY A 221 -29.15 12.15 -20.20
C GLY A 221 -28.97 10.64 -20.09
N ALA A 222 -27.73 10.12 -20.16
CA ALA A 222 -27.47 8.72 -19.87
C ALA A 222 -27.91 8.37 -18.44
N LYS A 223 -28.98 7.58 -18.31
CA LYS A 223 -29.42 7.01 -17.02
C LYS A 223 -28.38 6.00 -16.56
N PHE A 224 -27.40 6.47 -15.82
CA PHE A 224 -26.41 5.59 -15.22
C PHE A 224 -27.03 4.93 -14.00
N HIS A 225 -27.32 3.65 -14.12
CA HIS A 225 -27.77 2.85 -12.99
C HIS A 225 -26.66 2.87 -11.94
N THR A 226 -26.90 3.56 -10.84
CA THR A 226 -26.21 3.35 -9.57
C THR A 226 -26.58 1.96 -9.06
N SER A 227 -26.09 0.92 -9.73
CA SER A 227 -26.13 -0.42 -9.16
C SER A 227 -25.30 -0.41 -7.88
N PRO A 228 -25.69 -1.20 -6.85
CA PRO A 228 -25.06 -1.17 -5.55
C PRO A 228 -23.53 -1.35 -5.67
N PRO A 229 -22.75 -0.70 -4.79
CA PRO A 229 -21.32 -0.41 -5.01
C PRO A 229 -20.40 -1.64 -5.15
N ILE A 230 -20.92 -2.85 -4.92
CA ILE A 230 -20.16 -4.11 -4.98
C ILE A 230 -20.26 -4.76 -6.36
N ASN A 231 -21.45 -4.84 -6.98
CA ASN A 231 -21.65 -5.63 -8.20
C ASN A 231 -21.15 -4.90 -9.47
N PHE A 232 -21.25 -3.58 -9.50
CA PHE A 232 -20.85 -2.76 -10.65
C PHE A 232 -19.33 -2.76 -10.90
N ALA A 233 -18.54 -2.54 -9.85
CA ALA A 233 -17.08 -2.53 -9.95
C ALA A 233 -16.50 -3.95 -10.17
N TYR A 234 -17.17 -4.99 -9.67
CA TYR A 234 -16.73 -6.37 -9.83
C TYR A 234 -16.72 -6.82 -11.30
N GLN A 235 -17.72 -6.39 -12.08
CA GLN A 235 -17.84 -6.70 -13.51
C GLN A 235 -17.04 -5.73 -14.39
N GLN A 236 -17.14 -4.41 -14.18
CA GLN A 236 -16.47 -3.45 -15.08
C GLN A 236 -14.96 -3.39 -14.90
N CYS A 237 -14.46 -3.56 -13.67
CA CYS A 237 -13.04 -3.43 -13.37
C CYS A 237 -12.31 -4.78 -13.42
N GLY A 238 -12.97 -5.87 -13.85
CA GLY A 238 -12.38 -7.20 -13.91
C GLY A 238 -11.86 -7.70 -12.55
N TYR A 239 -12.47 -7.24 -11.44
CA TYR A 239 -11.91 -7.43 -10.09
C TYR A 239 -11.79 -8.92 -9.71
N ARG A 240 -12.61 -9.80 -10.30
CA ARG A 240 -12.48 -11.26 -10.17
C ARG A 240 -11.07 -11.78 -10.37
N ILE A 241 -10.39 -11.25 -11.39
CA ILE A 241 -9.05 -11.68 -11.77
C ILE A 241 -8.04 -10.68 -11.22
N ILE A 242 -8.30 -9.38 -11.38
CA ILE A 242 -7.34 -8.34 -11.04
C ILE A 242 -7.17 -8.17 -9.53
N GLY A 243 -8.25 -8.26 -8.74
CA GLY A 243 -8.19 -8.15 -7.29
C GLY A 243 -7.19 -9.12 -6.65
N PRO A 244 -7.34 -10.44 -6.87
CA PRO A 244 -6.38 -11.43 -6.39
C PRO A 244 -4.94 -11.20 -6.88
N LEU A 245 -4.74 -10.73 -8.12
CA LEU A 245 -3.41 -10.40 -8.65
C LEU A 245 -2.79 -9.19 -7.93
N VAL A 246 -3.56 -8.13 -7.69
CA VAL A 246 -3.12 -6.94 -6.94
C VAL A 246 -2.76 -7.32 -5.51
N ILE A 247 -3.53 -8.21 -4.89
CA ILE A 247 -3.22 -8.75 -3.57
C ILE A 247 -1.93 -9.57 -3.60
N ALA A 248 -1.75 -10.41 -4.61
CA ALA A 248 -0.58 -11.29 -4.72
C ALA A 248 0.71 -10.51 -5.00
N MET A 249 0.61 -9.33 -5.61
CA MET A 249 1.75 -8.51 -6.04
C MET A 249 2.76 -8.21 -4.90
N PRO A 250 2.38 -7.68 -3.72
CA PRO A 250 3.31 -7.51 -2.61
C PRO A 250 4.04 -8.79 -2.17
N TYR A 251 3.36 -9.93 -2.17
CA TYR A 251 3.97 -11.23 -1.83
C TYR A 251 4.97 -11.65 -2.91
N ALA A 252 4.70 -11.37 -4.17
CA ALA A 252 5.63 -11.60 -5.28
C ALA A 252 6.90 -10.77 -5.17
N PHE A 253 6.81 -9.51 -4.74
CA PHE A 253 8.00 -8.69 -4.50
C PHE A 253 8.90 -9.29 -3.42
N ARG A 254 8.31 -9.74 -2.32
CA ARG A 254 9.09 -10.33 -1.22
C ARG A 254 9.64 -11.70 -1.58
N PHE A 255 8.86 -12.53 -2.26
CA PHE A 255 9.32 -13.79 -2.84
C PHE A 255 10.54 -13.57 -3.76
N ARG A 256 10.47 -12.60 -4.68
CA ARG A 256 11.58 -12.23 -5.57
C ARG A 256 12.83 -11.85 -4.80
N GLN A 257 12.70 -10.97 -3.80
CA GLN A 257 13.83 -10.55 -2.97
C GLN A 257 14.50 -11.75 -2.27
N CYS A 258 13.70 -12.62 -1.65
CA CYS A 258 14.23 -13.82 -0.99
C CYS A 258 14.91 -14.77 -1.98
N LEU A 259 14.38 -14.91 -3.20
CA LEU A 259 15.00 -15.72 -4.24
C LEU A 259 16.33 -15.13 -4.72
N SER A 260 16.39 -13.82 -4.95
CA SER A 260 17.61 -13.10 -5.33
C SER A 260 18.73 -13.32 -4.30
N GLU A 261 18.42 -13.14 -3.00
CA GLU A 261 19.39 -13.38 -1.92
C GLU A 261 19.79 -14.87 -1.81
N ALA A 262 18.87 -15.80 -2.06
CA ALA A 262 19.17 -17.23 -2.07
C ALA A 262 20.09 -17.65 -3.23
N LEU A 263 20.01 -16.96 -4.37
CA LEU A 263 20.90 -17.17 -5.51
C LEU A 263 22.28 -16.55 -5.26
N ALA A 264 22.35 -15.43 -4.54
CA ALA A 264 23.60 -14.76 -4.19
C ALA A 264 24.34 -15.37 -2.98
N SER A 265 23.68 -16.23 -2.19
CA SER A 265 24.20 -16.78 -0.94
C SER A 265 24.58 -18.27 -1.04
N SER A 266 25.41 -18.74 -0.10
CA SER A 266 25.77 -20.16 0.05
C SER A 266 25.53 -20.67 1.48
N GLY A 267 25.60 -21.99 1.67
CA GLY A 267 25.51 -22.62 3.00
C GLY A 267 24.21 -22.33 3.77
N MET A 268 24.36 -21.98 5.05
CA MET A 268 23.23 -21.73 5.96
C MET A 268 22.42 -20.48 5.58
N ALA A 269 23.08 -19.43 5.09
CA ALA A 269 22.41 -18.21 4.64
C ALA A 269 21.45 -18.53 3.48
N ARG A 270 21.91 -19.30 2.48
CA ARG A 270 21.07 -19.76 1.37
C ARG A 270 19.82 -20.48 1.84
N ARG A 271 19.95 -21.43 2.78
CA ARG A 271 18.82 -22.18 3.34
C ARG A 271 17.79 -21.27 4.00
N ARG A 272 18.24 -20.26 4.74
CA ARG A 272 17.37 -19.25 5.35
C ARG A 272 16.59 -18.45 4.31
N HIS A 273 17.25 -17.97 3.25
CA HIS A 273 16.58 -17.20 2.20
C HIS A 273 15.59 -18.06 1.39
N ILE A 274 15.90 -19.35 1.15
CA ILE A 274 14.97 -20.31 0.55
C ILE A 274 13.75 -20.54 1.45
N ALA A 275 13.95 -20.75 2.75
CA ALA A 275 12.84 -20.92 3.70
C ALA A 275 11.92 -19.69 3.72
N ASN A 276 12.49 -18.48 3.68
CA ASN A 276 11.72 -17.24 3.54
C ASN A 276 10.99 -17.17 2.19
N ALA A 277 11.63 -17.53 1.07
CA ALA A 277 10.97 -17.54 -0.23
C ALA A 277 9.77 -18.49 -0.23
N ILE A 278 9.91 -19.70 0.31
CA ILE A 278 8.81 -20.66 0.46
C ILE A 278 7.68 -20.06 1.30
N LYS A 279 7.99 -19.44 2.44
CA LYS A 279 7.00 -18.75 3.30
C LYS A 279 6.16 -17.73 2.52
N TYR A 280 6.76 -16.91 1.66
CA TYR A 280 5.98 -15.94 0.88
C TYR A 280 5.27 -16.59 -0.32
N PHE A 281 5.84 -17.66 -0.89
CA PHE A 281 5.22 -18.41 -1.97
C PHE A 281 3.93 -19.12 -1.55
N THR A 282 3.83 -19.62 -0.31
CA THR A 282 2.59 -20.27 0.19
C THR A 282 1.39 -19.33 0.24
N SER A 283 1.59 -18.01 0.14
CA SER A 283 0.49 -17.04 0.08
C SER A 283 -0.27 -17.10 -1.26
N PHE A 284 0.38 -17.46 -2.37
CA PHE A 284 -0.28 -17.53 -3.69
C PHE A 284 -1.44 -18.54 -3.76
N PRO A 285 -1.27 -19.82 -3.36
CA PRO A 285 -2.39 -20.76 -3.38
C PRO A 285 -3.52 -20.33 -2.43
N VAL A 286 -3.21 -19.76 -1.27
CA VAL A 286 -4.23 -19.25 -0.33
C VAL A 286 -5.03 -18.10 -0.96
N ILE A 287 -4.35 -17.17 -1.64
CA ILE A 287 -5.02 -16.08 -2.36
C ILE A 287 -5.90 -16.63 -3.49
N GLY A 288 -5.39 -17.59 -4.26
CA GLY A 288 -6.15 -18.24 -5.33
C GLY A 288 -7.40 -18.96 -4.83
N LEU A 289 -7.28 -19.75 -3.76
CA LEU A 289 -8.41 -20.43 -3.14
C LEU A 289 -9.43 -19.45 -2.55
N SER A 290 -8.96 -18.38 -1.90
CA SER A 290 -9.83 -17.32 -1.38
C SER A 290 -10.59 -16.62 -2.49
N ALA A 291 -9.94 -16.33 -3.62
CA ALA A 291 -10.58 -15.77 -4.80
C ALA A 291 -11.62 -16.72 -5.41
N TYR A 292 -11.30 -18.01 -5.48
CA TYR A 292 -12.20 -19.04 -5.99
C TYR A 292 -13.45 -19.20 -5.10
N GLN A 293 -13.29 -19.17 -3.78
CA GLN A 293 -14.41 -19.19 -2.85
C GLN A 293 -15.33 -17.97 -3.04
N GLN A 294 -14.76 -16.78 -3.23
CA GLN A 294 -15.55 -15.57 -3.51
C GLN A 294 -16.26 -15.63 -4.85
N TYR A 295 -15.63 -16.24 -5.87
CA TYR A 295 -16.24 -16.49 -7.16
C TYR A 295 -17.46 -17.41 -7.05
N LEU A 296 -17.32 -18.55 -6.34
CA LEU A 296 -18.44 -19.47 -6.13
C LEU A 296 -19.60 -18.82 -5.37
N ALA A 297 -19.29 -18.05 -4.31
CA ALA A 297 -20.31 -17.34 -3.54
C ALA A 297 -21.04 -16.27 -4.35
N TRP A 298 -20.36 -15.65 -5.33
CA TRP A 298 -21.00 -14.74 -6.27
C TRP A 298 -21.91 -15.50 -7.24
N GLU A 299 -21.42 -16.58 -7.84
CA GLU A 299 -22.20 -17.40 -8.79
C GLU A 299 -23.50 -17.92 -8.17
N THR A 300 -23.45 -18.41 -6.92
CA THR A 300 -24.64 -18.91 -6.22
C THR A 300 -25.69 -17.82 -5.98
N ARG A 301 -25.28 -16.57 -5.73
CA ARG A 301 -26.23 -15.46 -5.53
C ARG A 301 -26.96 -15.08 -6.81
N ASP A 302 -26.27 -15.13 -7.94
CA ASP A 302 -26.89 -14.90 -9.25
C ASP A 302 -27.88 -16.02 -9.62
N PHE A 303 -27.65 -17.26 -9.17
CA PHE A 303 -28.58 -18.38 -9.37
C PHE A 303 -29.86 -18.26 -8.52
N ASP A 304 -29.78 -17.68 -7.33
CA ASP A 304 -30.92 -17.52 -6.42
C ASP A 304 -31.78 -16.27 -6.74
N GLY A 305 -31.34 -15.40 -7.66
CA GLY A 305 -32.16 -14.32 -8.23
C GLY A 305 -32.32 -13.06 -7.36
N ASP A 306 -31.35 -12.77 -6.49
CA ASP A 306 -31.29 -11.55 -5.67
C ASP A 306 -30.72 -10.31 -6.40
#